data_AF-A0A544Y8W2-F1
#
_entry.id   AF-A0A544Y8W2-F1
#
_cell.length_a   1.000
_cell.length_b   1.000
_cell.length_c   1.000
_cell.angle_alpha   90.00
_cell.angle_beta   90.00
_cell.angle_gamma   90.00
#
_symmetry.space_group_name_H-M   'P 1'
#
loop_
_entity.id
_entity.type
_entity.pdbx_description
1 polymer ?
#
loop_
_entity_poly.entity_id
_entity_poly.type
_entity_poly.pdbx_seq_one_letter_code
_entity_poly.pdbx_strand_id
1 'polypeptide(L)'
;MGEQFTSLEIGSGVGGQALGLERAGFRPVMAIDNDVHACRTLRANRPDWNVTELDLKDFVGADYRIRTVDLLSGGVPSTPYSIAGKQEGAKDERDLLSVAVCLAIELQPRAIVLETTPSLKMPKFAGVRKEVEAELEHLGYRWEWKVLDAQDFGVPQVRRSCLLLAMRPNDFMRFEWPEPTHRTVPTVGEVLRESMASKGWRDADAWAALANRVAPTVVGGSKNHGGADLGPTRSKRQWMEVAVNAHGLGNDVPDADFVLDPSLGRDGVPKLTVEQVMKLQSLPDDWIVMGGKTARYKQVAQAVPPPLAEAVGRQIAAVLAQ
;
A
#
# COMPACT_ATOMS: atom_id res chain seq x y z
N MET A 1 -17.93 9.79 22.00
CA MET A 1 -17.30 8.67 21.29
C MET A 1 -18.04 8.57 19.97
N GLY A 2 -17.41 8.92 18.84
CA GLY A 2 -18.07 8.83 17.53
C GLY A 2 -18.41 7.39 17.17
N GLU A 3 -19.34 7.18 16.24
CA GLU A 3 -19.58 5.86 15.67
C GLU A 3 -18.28 5.27 15.13
N GLN A 4 -17.99 4.02 15.49
CA GLN A 4 -16.84 3.27 15.00
C GLN A 4 -17.35 2.23 14.00
N PHE A 5 -16.98 2.36 12.74
CA PHE A 5 -17.37 1.43 11.67
C PHE A 5 -16.51 0.17 11.72
N THR A 6 -17.03 -0.95 11.23
CA THR A 6 -16.30 -2.23 11.17
C THR A 6 -15.66 -2.44 9.80
N SER A 7 -14.42 -2.91 9.76
CA SER A 7 -13.76 -3.31 8.50
C SER A 7 -13.24 -4.74 8.52
N LEU A 8 -13.18 -5.37 7.35
CA LEU A 8 -12.38 -6.57 7.10
C LEU A 8 -11.23 -6.21 6.17
N GLU A 9 -9.99 -6.33 6.66
CA GLU A 9 -8.79 -5.99 5.90
C GLU A 9 -8.17 -7.25 5.29
N ILE A 10 -8.08 -7.32 3.97
CA ILE A 10 -7.48 -8.43 3.23
C ILE A 10 -6.13 -8.00 2.62
N GLY A 11 -5.13 -8.90 2.61
CA GLY A 11 -3.80 -8.55 2.12
C GLY A 11 -3.19 -7.39 2.92
N SER A 12 -3.30 -7.46 4.25
CA SER A 12 -3.03 -6.35 5.17
C SER A 12 -1.58 -5.85 5.13
N GLY A 13 -0.63 -6.69 4.74
CA GLY A 13 0.78 -6.37 4.60
C GLY A 13 1.37 -5.73 5.86
N VAL A 14 2.08 -4.61 5.69
CA VAL A 14 2.66 -3.86 6.82
C VAL A 14 1.59 -3.15 7.68
N GLY A 15 0.33 -3.11 7.24
CA GLY A 15 -0.78 -2.43 7.92
C GLY A 15 -1.01 -0.97 7.52
N GLY A 16 -0.38 -0.49 6.43
CA GLY A 16 -0.49 0.92 6.02
C GLY A 16 -1.93 1.36 5.71
N GLN A 17 -2.70 0.55 4.96
CA GLN A 17 -4.11 0.84 4.66
C GLN A 17 -4.97 0.78 5.92
N ALA A 18 -4.87 -0.32 6.67
CA ALA A 18 -5.61 -0.54 7.90
C ALA A 18 -5.36 0.58 8.94
N LEU A 19 -4.13 1.08 9.05
CA LEU A 19 -3.79 2.21 9.92
C LEU A 19 -4.46 3.51 9.46
N GLY A 20 -4.49 3.79 8.16
CA GLY A 20 -5.21 4.95 7.63
C GLY A 20 -6.71 4.86 7.86
N LEU A 21 -7.30 3.68 7.66
CA LEU A 21 -8.71 3.41 7.94
C LEU A 21 -9.04 3.50 9.43
N GLU A 22 -8.16 3.04 10.32
CA GLU A 22 -8.26 3.23 11.76
C GLU A 22 -8.38 4.71 12.13
N ARG A 23 -7.52 5.55 11.54
CA ARG A 23 -7.57 7.02 11.73
C ARG A 23 -8.84 7.65 11.17
N ALA A 24 -9.47 7.03 10.17
CA ALA A 24 -10.74 7.45 9.60
C ALA A 24 -11.98 6.95 10.39
N GLY A 25 -11.78 6.19 11.47
CA GLY A 25 -12.87 5.71 12.33
C GLY A 25 -13.33 4.27 12.06
N PHE A 26 -12.60 3.50 11.25
CA PHE A 26 -12.85 2.07 11.08
C PHE A 26 -12.10 1.24 12.12
N ARG A 27 -12.66 0.09 12.49
CA ARG A 27 -12.01 -0.91 13.33
C ARG A 27 -11.98 -2.24 12.58
N PRO A 28 -10.79 -2.80 12.34
CA PRO A 28 -10.71 -4.10 11.70
C PRO A 28 -11.28 -5.17 12.65
N VAL A 29 -12.35 -5.85 12.23
CA VAL A 29 -12.86 -7.07 12.91
C VAL A 29 -11.89 -8.23 12.70
N MET A 30 -11.15 -8.18 11.58
CA MET A 30 -10.04 -9.06 11.27
C MET A 30 -9.13 -8.39 10.24
N ALA A 31 -7.82 -8.63 10.39
CA ALA A 31 -6.79 -8.29 9.42
C ALA A 31 -6.14 -9.60 8.94
N ILE A 32 -6.29 -9.90 7.64
CA ILE A 32 -5.86 -11.15 7.02
C ILE A 32 -4.61 -10.89 6.17
N ASP A 33 -3.59 -11.73 6.35
CA ASP A 33 -2.45 -11.81 5.45
C ASP A 33 -1.86 -13.23 5.45
N ASN A 34 -1.22 -13.66 4.37
CA ASN A 34 -0.56 -14.97 4.28
C ASN A 34 0.96 -14.91 4.51
N ASP A 35 1.53 -13.72 4.69
CA ASP A 35 2.91 -13.52 5.08
C ASP A 35 3.05 -13.48 6.61
N VAL A 36 3.75 -14.48 7.15
CA VAL A 36 4.06 -14.60 8.59
C VAL A 36 4.78 -13.34 9.13
N HIS A 37 5.60 -12.68 8.33
CA HIS A 37 6.28 -11.44 8.74
C HIS A 37 5.30 -10.27 8.81
N ALA A 38 4.39 -10.14 7.84
CA ALA A 38 3.31 -9.16 7.88
C ALA A 38 2.43 -9.35 9.12
N CYS A 39 1.99 -10.59 9.37
CA CYS A 39 1.17 -10.90 10.55
C CYS A 39 1.88 -10.57 11.87
N ARG A 40 3.18 -10.85 11.97
CA ARG A 40 3.99 -10.47 13.15
C ARG A 40 4.14 -8.95 13.28
N THR A 41 4.34 -8.24 12.18
CA THR A 41 4.36 -6.77 12.13
C THR A 41 3.05 -6.19 12.68
N LEU A 42 1.90 -6.66 12.19
CA LEU A 42 0.59 -6.16 12.64
C LEU A 42 0.39 -6.39 14.14
N ARG A 43 0.65 -7.61 14.63
CA ARG A 43 0.51 -7.94 16.06
C ARG A 43 1.44 -7.13 16.96
N ALA A 44 2.63 -6.76 16.49
CA ALA A 44 3.57 -5.94 17.25
C ALA A 44 3.11 -4.48 17.40
N ASN A 45 2.49 -3.91 16.36
CA ASN A 45 2.08 -2.50 16.34
C ASN A 45 0.66 -2.25 16.83
N ARG A 46 -0.19 -3.27 16.71
CA ARG A 46 -1.61 -3.26 17.10
C ARG A 46 -1.99 -4.58 17.75
N PRO A 47 -1.61 -4.81 19.02
CA PRO A 47 -1.90 -6.06 19.74
C PRO A 47 -3.40 -6.39 19.85
N ASP A 48 -4.25 -5.36 19.82
CA ASP A 48 -5.71 -5.50 19.91
C ASP A 48 -6.39 -5.83 18.57
N TRP A 49 -5.65 -5.80 17.45
CA TRP A 49 -6.19 -6.21 16.16
C TRP A 49 -6.25 -7.73 16.08
N ASN A 50 -7.38 -8.25 15.58
CA ASN A 50 -7.55 -9.66 15.30
C ASN A 50 -6.81 -10.05 14.01
N VAL A 51 -5.54 -10.40 14.12
CA VAL A 51 -4.69 -10.73 12.97
C VAL A 51 -4.73 -12.24 12.69
N THR A 52 -5.18 -12.59 11.49
CA THR A 52 -5.29 -13.98 11.02
C THR A 52 -4.26 -14.25 9.94
N GLU A 53 -3.37 -15.22 10.19
CA GLU A 53 -2.37 -15.67 9.21
C GLU A 53 -2.99 -16.77 8.35
N LEU A 54 -3.42 -16.42 7.13
CA LEU A 54 -4.21 -17.30 6.29
C LEU A 54 -4.12 -16.88 4.81
N ASP A 55 -4.12 -17.84 3.90
CA ASP A 55 -4.37 -17.55 2.49
C ASP A 55 -5.84 -17.17 2.27
N LEU A 56 -6.09 -16.01 1.66
CA LEU A 56 -7.45 -15.51 1.47
C LEU A 56 -8.34 -16.49 0.69
N LYS A 57 -7.76 -17.35 -0.16
CA LYS A 57 -8.49 -18.41 -0.86
C LYS A 57 -9.11 -19.44 0.07
N ASP A 58 -8.44 -19.73 1.19
CA ASP A 58 -8.91 -20.65 2.22
C ASP A 58 -9.93 -19.99 3.16
N PHE A 59 -10.08 -18.66 3.09
CA PHE A 59 -11.06 -17.92 3.89
C PHE A 59 -12.49 -18.06 3.32
N VAL A 60 -12.62 -18.10 1.99
CA VAL A 60 -13.92 -18.15 1.31
C VAL A 60 -14.65 -19.45 1.67
N GLY A 61 -15.88 -19.33 2.17
CA GLY A 61 -16.72 -20.48 2.55
C GLY A 61 -16.41 -21.12 3.91
N ALA A 62 -15.46 -20.59 4.68
CA ALA A 62 -15.21 -21.04 6.05
C ALA A 62 -15.95 -20.16 7.08
N ASP A 63 -16.40 -20.77 8.18
CA ASP A 63 -17.16 -20.06 9.23
C ASP A 63 -16.22 -19.33 10.20
N TYR A 64 -15.84 -18.11 9.85
CA TYR A 64 -15.09 -17.20 10.73
C TYR A 64 -15.99 -16.37 11.65
N ARG A 65 -17.29 -16.68 11.72
CA ARG A 65 -18.31 -15.94 12.50
C ARG A 65 -18.42 -14.45 12.16
N ILE A 66 -17.82 -14.00 11.07
CA ILE A 66 -18.01 -12.66 10.52
C ILE A 66 -19.20 -12.74 9.57
N ARG A 67 -20.32 -12.12 9.97
CA ARG A 67 -21.54 -12.15 9.17
C ARG A 67 -21.62 -11.01 8.17
N THR A 68 -21.12 -9.84 8.55
CA THR A 68 -21.07 -8.63 7.72
C THR A 68 -20.10 -7.62 8.32
N VAL A 69 -19.69 -6.63 7.53
CA VAL A 69 -18.86 -5.50 7.93
C VAL A 69 -19.32 -4.24 7.19
N ASP A 70 -19.04 -3.07 7.74
CA ASP A 70 -19.31 -1.81 7.04
C ASP A 70 -18.40 -1.66 5.80
N LEU A 71 -17.13 -2.05 5.92
CA LEU A 71 -16.13 -1.92 4.87
C LEU A 71 -15.36 -3.22 4.63
N LEU A 72 -15.32 -3.69 3.38
CA LEU A 72 -14.31 -4.64 2.92
C LEU A 72 -13.17 -3.87 2.26
N SER A 73 -11.95 -4.02 2.75
CA SER A 73 -10.79 -3.26 2.24
C SER A 73 -9.57 -4.15 2.07
N GLY A 74 -8.67 -3.76 1.16
CA GLY A 74 -7.40 -4.47 1.02
C GLY A 74 -6.57 -4.07 -0.19
N GLY A 75 -5.27 -4.36 -0.11
CA GLY A 75 -4.36 -4.30 -1.24
C GLY A 75 -4.35 -5.64 -1.99
N VAL A 76 -4.63 -5.61 -3.29
CA VAL A 76 -4.60 -6.80 -4.15
C VAL A 76 -3.45 -6.73 -5.16
N PRO A 77 -2.78 -7.85 -5.50
CA PRO A 77 -1.62 -7.85 -6.37
C PRO A 77 -1.91 -7.26 -7.76
N SER A 78 -0.87 -6.71 -8.39
CA SER A 78 -0.94 -6.03 -9.69
C SER A 78 -1.08 -6.94 -10.91
N THR A 79 -0.98 -8.26 -10.75
CA THR A 79 -0.99 -9.24 -11.85
C THR A 79 -2.24 -10.10 -11.72
N PRO A 80 -3.36 -9.67 -12.32
CA PRO A 80 -4.57 -10.45 -12.25
C PRO A 80 -4.53 -11.64 -13.20
N TYR A 81 -4.94 -12.78 -12.69
CA TYR A 81 -5.36 -13.96 -13.44
C TYR A 81 -6.88 -13.87 -13.63
N SER A 82 -7.38 -14.26 -14.81
CA SER A 82 -8.80 -14.14 -15.19
C SER A 82 -9.73 -14.94 -14.28
N ILE A 83 -10.97 -14.47 -14.09
CA ILE A 83 -12.03 -15.18 -13.34
C ILE A 83 -12.44 -16.49 -14.04
N ALA A 84 -12.21 -16.61 -15.35
CA ALA A 84 -12.53 -17.78 -16.15
C ALA A 84 -11.58 -18.99 -15.97
N GLY A 85 -10.83 -19.06 -14.87
CA GLY A 85 -10.12 -20.27 -14.46
C GLY A 85 -11.12 -21.37 -14.15
N LYS A 86 -11.03 -22.50 -14.86
CA LYS A 86 -11.91 -23.66 -14.68
C LYS A 86 -12.07 -23.98 -13.19
N GLN A 87 -13.30 -24.29 -12.77
CA GLN A 87 -13.64 -24.78 -11.43
C GLN A 87 -13.01 -26.17 -11.16
N GLU A 88 -11.68 -26.26 -11.14
CA GLU A 88 -10.91 -27.50 -10.92
C GLU A 88 -10.39 -27.57 -9.48
N GLY A 89 -11.29 -27.52 -8.49
CA GLY A 89 -10.99 -27.86 -7.10
C GLY A 89 -9.65 -27.29 -6.58
N ALA A 90 -8.79 -28.15 -6.03
CA ALA A 90 -7.51 -27.80 -5.37
C ALA A 90 -6.45 -27.05 -6.23
N LYS A 91 -6.79 -26.57 -7.44
CA LYS A 91 -5.96 -25.75 -8.34
C LYS A 91 -6.62 -24.41 -8.68
N ASP A 92 -7.30 -23.81 -7.72
CA ASP A 92 -8.01 -22.56 -7.94
C ASP A 92 -7.04 -21.39 -8.19
N GLU A 93 -6.88 -21.01 -9.46
CA GLU A 93 -6.06 -19.89 -9.94
C GLU A 93 -6.74 -18.51 -9.80
N ARG A 94 -7.87 -18.39 -9.06
CA ARG A 94 -8.49 -17.08 -8.81
C ARG A 94 -7.45 -16.08 -8.30
N ASP A 95 -7.37 -14.92 -8.95
CA ASP A 95 -6.58 -13.79 -8.43
C ASP A 95 -7.26 -13.18 -7.20
N LEU A 96 -6.48 -12.56 -6.32
CA LEU A 96 -6.96 -12.00 -5.07
C LEU A 96 -8.01 -10.90 -5.27
N LEU A 97 -8.02 -10.22 -6.42
CA LEU A 97 -9.10 -9.30 -6.79
C LEU A 97 -10.45 -10.03 -6.92
N SER A 98 -10.46 -11.21 -7.55
CA SER A 98 -11.66 -12.04 -7.70
C SER A 98 -12.10 -12.64 -6.38
N VAL A 99 -11.13 -13.07 -5.54
CA VAL A 99 -11.41 -13.56 -4.19
C VAL A 99 -12.06 -12.46 -3.35
N ALA A 100 -11.57 -11.23 -3.42
CA ALA A 100 -12.18 -10.09 -2.73
C ALA A 100 -13.63 -9.85 -3.15
N VAL A 101 -13.95 -10.00 -4.44
CA VAL A 101 -15.33 -9.92 -4.93
C VAL A 101 -16.18 -11.09 -4.41
N CYS A 102 -15.66 -12.32 -4.37
CA CYS A 102 -16.36 -13.46 -3.76
C CYS A 102 -16.67 -13.20 -2.28
N LEU A 103 -15.77 -12.58 -1.53
CA LEU A 103 -16.04 -12.19 -0.14
C LEU A 103 -17.15 -11.15 -0.03
N ALA A 104 -17.28 -10.26 -1.01
CA ALA A 104 -18.42 -9.33 -1.05
C ALA A 104 -19.76 -10.07 -1.24
N ILE A 105 -19.78 -11.22 -1.94
CA ILE A 105 -20.97 -12.07 -2.04
C ILE A 105 -21.40 -12.56 -0.67
N GLU A 106 -20.45 -13.09 0.12
CA GLU A 106 -20.71 -13.68 1.44
C GLU A 106 -21.03 -12.62 2.51
N LEU A 107 -20.26 -11.52 2.54
CA LEU A 107 -20.31 -10.52 3.61
C LEU A 107 -21.31 -9.39 3.35
N GLN A 108 -21.65 -9.16 2.07
CA GLN A 108 -22.51 -8.06 1.61
C GLN A 108 -22.17 -6.71 2.28
N PRO A 109 -20.90 -6.25 2.28
CA PRO A 109 -20.48 -5.07 3.02
C PRO A 109 -21.16 -3.80 2.50
N ARG A 110 -21.25 -2.75 3.30
CA ARG A 110 -21.86 -1.48 2.82
C ARG A 110 -20.98 -0.80 1.77
N ALA A 111 -19.67 -0.91 1.93
CA ALA A 111 -18.67 -0.40 1.00
C ALA A 111 -17.51 -1.39 0.78
N ILE A 112 -16.86 -1.27 -0.37
CA ILE A 112 -15.67 -2.02 -0.75
C ILE A 112 -14.62 -1.03 -1.23
N VAL A 113 -13.39 -1.10 -0.73
CA VAL A 113 -12.25 -0.34 -1.25
C VAL A 113 -11.02 -1.21 -1.46
N LEU A 114 -10.70 -1.50 -2.72
CA LEU A 114 -9.52 -2.30 -3.07
C LEU A 114 -8.45 -1.44 -3.72
N GLU A 115 -7.21 -1.60 -3.28
CA GLU A 115 -6.05 -0.93 -3.86
C GLU A 115 -5.26 -1.87 -4.77
N THR A 116 -4.77 -1.32 -5.88
CA THR A 116 -3.84 -1.98 -6.78
C THR A 116 -3.02 -0.95 -7.55
N THR A 117 -2.09 -1.41 -8.39
CA THR A 117 -1.26 -0.51 -9.19
C THR A 117 -2.04 0.16 -10.35
N PRO A 118 -1.63 1.37 -10.79
CA PRO A 118 -2.19 2.06 -11.95
C PRO A 118 -2.16 1.23 -13.25
N SER A 119 -1.30 0.23 -13.32
CA SER A 119 -1.21 -0.68 -14.48
C SER A 119 -2.53 -1.35 -14.81
N LEU A 120 -3.41 -1.61 -13.83
CA LEU A 120 -4.70 -2.27 -14.05
C LEU A 120 -5.63 -1.47 -14.99
N LYS A 121 -5.43 -0.15 -15.12
CA LYS A 121 -6.16 0.71 -16.06
C LYS A 121 -5.75 0.51 -17.52
N MET A 122 -4.62 -0.16 -17.79
CA MET A 122 -4.16 -0.39 -19.15
C MET A 122 -5.14 -1.25 -19.97
N PRO A 123 -5.24 -1.06 -21.30
CA PRO A 123 -6.18 -1.80 -22.14
C PRO A 123 -6.09 -3.33 -22.04
N LYS A 124 -4.87 -3.87 -21.85
CA LYS A 124 -4.63 -5.32 -21.72
C LYS A 124 -5.35 -5.97 -20.53
N PHE A 125 -5.74 -5.19 -19.51
CA PHE A 125 -6.48 -5.67 -18.34
C PHE A 125 -7.97 -5.28 -18.36
N ALA A 126 -8.49 -4.81 -19.50
CA ALA A 126 -9.91 -4.45 -19.61
C ALA A 126 -10.84 -5.65 -19.38
N GLY A 127 -10.43 -6.87 -19.74
CA GLY A 127 -11.20 -8.09 -19.50
C GLY A 127 -11.43 -8.34 -18.01
N VAL A 128 -10.34 -8.35 -17.23
CA VAL A 128 -10.40 -8.52 -15.76
C VAL A 128 -11.28 -7.45 -15.12
N ARG A 129 -11.14 -6.19 -15.52
CA ARG A 129 -11.99 -5.11 -15.00
C ARG A 129 -13.46 -5.39 -15.30
N LYS A 130 -13.82 -5.73 -16.54
CA LYS A 130 -15.21 -6.03 -16.92
C LYS A 130 -15.80 -7.19 -16.13
N GLU A 131 -15.02 -8.23 -15.84
CA GLU A 131 -15.49 -9.37 -15.03
C GLU A 131 -15.83 -8.91 -13.60
N VAL A 132 -14.92 -8.17 -12.94
CA VAL A 132 -15.15 -7.61 -11.60
C VAL A 132 -16.35 -6.65 -11.58
N GLU A 133 -16.46 -5.78 -12.59
CA GLU A 133 -17.54 -4.82 -12.74
C GLU A 133 -18.90 -5.50 -12.91
N ALA A 134 -18.96 -6.59 -13.69
CA ALA A 134 -20.18 -7.38 -13.87
C ALA A 134 -20.63 -8.05 -12.57
N GLU A 135 -19.71 -8.60 -11.78
CA GLU A 135 -20.02 -9.20 -10.48
C GLU A 135 -20.51 -8.15 -9.47
N LEU A 136 -19.87 -6.97 -9.42
CA LEU A 136 -20.33 -5.88 -8.55
C LEU A 136 -21.73 -5.39 -8.93
N GLU A 137 -22.04 -5.26 -10.22
CA GLU A 137 -23.39 -4.94 -10.70
C GLU A 137 -24.39 -6.03 -10.29
N HIS A 138 -24.03 -7.31 -10.47
CA HIS A 138 -24.88 -8.44 -10.08
C HIS A 138 -25.21 -8.42 -8.58
N LEU A 139 -24.27 -8.01 -7.75
CA LEU A 139 -24.44 -7.84 -6.31
C LEU A 139 -25.16 -6.54 -5.91
N GLY A 140 -25.50 -5.70 -6.88
CA GLY A 140 -26.23 -4.44 -6.66
C GLY A 140 -25.37 -3.32 -6.09
N TYR A 141 -24.06 -3.31 -6.39
CA TYR A 141 -23.18 -2.19 -6.10
C TYR A 141 -23.05 -1.27 -7.31
N ARG A 142 -22.79 0.01 -7.04
CA ARG A 142 -22.21 0.95 -8.00
C ARG A 142 -20.73 1.10 -7.68
N TRP A 143 -19.91 1.26 -8.70
CA TRP A 143 -18.46 1.28 -8.54
C TRP A 143 -17.81 2.39 -9.35
N GLU A 144 -16.61 2.77 -8.91
CA GLU A 144 -15.70 3.59 -9.67
C GLU A 144 -14.26 3.13 -9.48
N TRP A 145 -13.50 3.16 -10.56
CA TRP A 145 -12.06 3.01 -10.52
C TRP A 145 -11.39 4.39 -10.59
N LYS A 146 -10.63 4.79 -9.57
CA LYS A 146 -9.93 6.08 -9.53
C LYS A 146 -8.43 5.87 -9.34
N VAL A 147 -7.60 6.71 -9.98
CA VAL A 147 -6.17 6.76 -9.67
C VAL A 147 -5.92 8.01 -8.84
N LEU A 148 -5.38 7.83 -7.64
CA LEU A 148 -4.96 8.91 -6.74
C LEU A 148 -3.44 8.86 -6.56
N ASP A 149 -2.81 10.02 -6.36
CA ASP A 149 -1.40 10.11 -6.01
C ASP A 149 -1.26 10.42 -4.52
N ALA A 150 -0.48 9.61 -3.79
CA ALA A 150 -0.31 9.78 -2.36
C ALA A 150 0.33 11.14 -2.00
N GLN A 151 1.08 11.75 -2.92
CA GLN A 151 1.65 13.09 -2.70
C GLN A 151 0.59 14.17 -2.51
N ASP A 152 -0.59 14.01 -3.11
CA ASP A 152 -1.72 14.94 -2.96
C ASP A 152 -2.28 14.91 -1.52
N PHE A 153 -1.86 13.93 -0.72
CA PHE A 153 -2.27 13.70 0.67
C PHE A 153 -1.08 13.76 1.65
N GLY A 154 0.01 14.43 1.26
CA GLY A 154 1.14 14.74 2.15
C GLY A 154 2.22 13.68 2.24
N VAL A 155 2.12 12.60 1.45
CA VAL A 155 3.17 11.57 1.39
C VAL A 155 4.32 12.09 0.51
N PRO A 156 5.57 12.11 0.99
CA PRO A 156 6.70 12.70 0.25
C PRO A 156 7.24 11.76 -0.85
N GLN A 157 6.34 11.21 -1.65
CA GLN A 157 6.62 10.25 -2.71
C GLN A 157 5.55 10.34 -3.80
N VAL A 158 6.00 10.35 -5.06
CA VAL A 158 5.11 10.13 -6.21
C VAL A 158 4.69 8.67 -6.18
N ARG A 159 3.49 8.39 -5.66
CA ARG A 159 2.96 7.04 -5.48
C ARG A 159 1.51 7.01 -5.89
N ARG A 160 1.31 6.65 -7.14
CA ARG A 160 -0.02 6.51 -7.73
C ARG A 160 -0.57 5.13 -7.46
N SER A 161 -1.77 5.08 -6.91
CA SER A 161 -2.54 3.86 -6.65
C SER A 161 -3.86 3.90 -7.41
N CYS A 162 -4.25 2.78 -7.99
CA CYS A 162 -5.58 2.59 -8.57
C CYS A 162 -6.48 1.98 -7.49
N LEU A 163 -7.56 2.68 -7.17
CA LEU A 163 -8.54 2.29 -6.18
C LEU A 163 -9.82 1.87 -6.90
N LEU A 164 -10.39 0.75 -6.49
CA LEU A 164 -11.77 0.36 -6.79
C LEU A 164 -12.60 0.70 -5.56
N LEU A 165 -13.53 1.63 -5.69
CA LEU A 165 -14.59 1.83 -4.72
C LEU A 165 -15.86 1.17 -5.25
N ALA A 166 -16.57 0.44 -4.40
CA ALA A 166 -17.93 0.02 -4.67
C ALA A 166 -18.83 0.26 -3.44
N MET A 167 -20.03 0.80 -3.64
CA MET A 167 -21.00 1.10 -2.58
C MET A 167 -22.42 0.82 -3.06
N ARG A 168 -23.37 0.72 -2.13
CA ARG A 168 -24.80 0.65 -2.49
C ARG A 168 -25.22 1.92 -3.24
N PRO A 169 -26.19 1.86 -4.18
CA PRO A 169 -26.50 2.99 -5.06
C PRO A 169 -26.76 4.32 -4.35
N ASN A 170 -27.51 4.31 -3.23
CA ASN A 170 -27.80 5.51 -2.46
C ASN A 170 -26.55 6.12 -1.80
N ASP A 171 -25.65 5.27 -1.29
CA ASP A 171 -24.39 5.70 -0.70
C ASP A 171 -23.44 6.21 -1.78
N PHE A 172 -23.36 5.50 -2.90
CA PHE A 172 -22.51 5.86 -4.03
C PHE A 172 -22.88 7.23 -4.62
N MET A 173 -24.17 7.58 -4.70
CA MET A 173 -24.61 8.91 -5.16
C MET A 173 -24.17 10.06 -4.24
N ARG A 174 -23.87 9.77 -2.97
CA ARG A 174 -23.42 10.76 -1.96
C ARG A 174 -21.91 10.78 -1.81
N PHE A 175 -21.21 9.82 -2.41
CA PHE A 175 -19.77 9.70 -2.28
C PHE A 175 -19.04 10.66 -3.23
N GLU A 176 -18.00 11.30 -2.71
CA GLU A 176 -17.03 12.05 -3.49
C GLU A 176 -15.62 11.55 -3.14
N TRP A 177 -14.76 11.42 -4.16
CA TRP A 177 -13.35 11.13 -3.92
C TRP A 177 -12.70 12.28 -3.16
N PRO A 178 -11.70 12.01 -2.29
CA PRO A 178 -11.06 13.08 -1.55
C PRO A 178 -10.28 13.99 -2.50
N GLU A 179 -10.46 15.30 -2.34
CA GLU A 179 -9.69 16.31 -3.06
C GLU A 179 -8.26 16.40 -2.51
N PRO A 180 -7.28 16.80 -3.35
CA PRO A 180 -5.91 17.05 -2.90
C PRO A 180 -5.86 18.02 -1.72
N THR A 181 -5.22 17.60 -0.64
CA THR A 181 -5.04 18.40 0.57
C THR A 181 -3.68 19.11 0.59
N HIS A 182 -2.73 18.63 -0.20
CA HIS A 182 -1.37 19.16 -0.28
C HIS A 182 -1.05 19.61 -1.71
N ARG A 183 -0.46 20.80 -1.83
CA ARG A 183 0.04 21.35 -3.11
C ARG A 183 1.54 21.15 -3.30
N THR A 184 2.25 21.01 -2.19
CA THR A 184 3.69 20.76 -2.16
C THR A 184 3.96 19.74 -1.06
N VAL A 185 4.92 18.86 -1.30
CA VAL A 185 5.41 17.89 -0.32
C VAL A 185 6.93 17.98 -0.22
N PRO A 186 7.52 17.63 0.94
CA PRO A 186 8.96 17.65 1.09
C PRO A 186 9.69 16.75 0.08
N THR A 187 10.87 17.18 -0.30
CA THR A 187 11.82 16.45 -1.14
C THR A 187 12.50 15.32 -0.39
N VAL A 188 13.16 14.39 -1.10
CA VAL A 188 13.93 13.30 -0.49
C VAL A 188 14.98 13.84 0.49
N GLY A 189 15.68 14.90 0.10
CA GLY A 189 16.67 15.58 0.92
C GLY A 189 16.04 16.13 2.20
N GLU A 190 14.94 16.87 2.10
CA GLU A 190 14.25 17.43 3.28
C GLU A 190 13.77 16.35 4.26
N VAL A 191 13.21 15.24 3.76
CA VAL A 191 12.71 14.15 4.63
C VAL A 191 13.86 13.38 5.29
N LEU A 192 14.95 13.14 4.56
CA LEU A 192 15.96 12.16 4.98
C LEU A 192 17.27 12.78 5.50
N ARG A 193 17.48 14.09 5.36
CA ARG A 193 18.72 14.78 5.77
C ARG A 193 19.14 14.42 7.19
N GLU A 194 18.23 14.52 8.16
CA GLU A 194 18.54 14.21 9.55
C GLU A 194 19.01 12.76 9.73
N SER A 195 18.31 11.80 9.12
CA SER A 195 18.70 10.39 9.19
C SER A 195 20.05 10.14 8.51
N MET A 196 20.30 10.74 7.35
CA MET A 196 21.57 10.63 6.63
C MET A 196 22.74 11.22 7.43
N ALA A 197 22.51 12.29 8.19
CA ALA A 197 23.52 12.94 9.02
C ALA A 197 23.75 12.24 10.38
N SER A 198 22.92 11.26 10.75
CA SER A 198 22.88 10.72 12.13
C SER A 198 24.17 10.04 12.60
N LYS A 199 25.05 9.64 11.68
CA LYS A 199 26.39 9.10 11.96
C LYS A 199 27.54 10.09 11.71
N GLY A 200 27.23 11.37 11.54
CA GLY A 200 28.23 12.40 11.28
C GLY A 200 28.72 12.43 9.82
N TRP A 201 27.92 11.94 8.87
CA TRP A 201 28.22 12.04 7.46
C TRP A 201 28.35 13.50 7.02
N ARG A 202 29.56 13.90 6.62
CA ARG A 202 29.92 15.30 6.35
C ARG A 202 29.21 15.89 5.13
N ASP A 203 28.90 15.07 4.14
CA ASP A 203 28.27 15.50 2.89
C ASP A 203 26.74 15.45 2.94
N ALA A 204 26.12 15.17 4.10
CA ALA A 204 24.67 15.02 4.22
C ALA A 204 23.88 16.26 3.74
N ASP A 205 24.39 17.47 4.02
CA ASP A 205 23.77 18.73 3.57
C ASP A 205 23.92 18.93 2.06
N ALA A 206 25.11 18.64 1.52
CA ALA A 206 25.36 18.70 0.09
C ALA A 206 24.51 17.68 -0.67
N TRP A 207 24.39 16.46 -0.14
CA TRP A 207 23.52 15.41 -0.67
C TRP A 207 22.05 15.83 -0.62
N ALA A 208 21.57 16.38 0.49
CA ALA A 208 20.17 16.81 0.61
C ALA A 208 19.82 17.90 -0.41
N ALA A 209 20.76 18.80 -0.73
CA ALA A 209 20.60 19.79 -1.79
C ALA A 209 20.54 19.18 -3.21
N LEU A 210 21.16 18.02 -3.44
CA LEU A 210 21.02 17.25 -4.68
C LEU A 210 19.72 16.43 -4.71
N ALA A 211 19.30 15.90 -3.57
CA ALA A 211 18.08 15.12 -3.40
C ALA A 211 16.81 16.01 -3.34
N ASN A 212 16.77 17.05 -4.17
CA ASN A 212 15.82 18.16 -4.11
C ASN A 212 14.50 17.94 -4.88
N ARG A 213 14.09 16.69 -5.06
CA ARG A 213 12.79 16.34 -5.66
C ARG A 213 12.03 15.39 -4.76
N VAL A 214 10.73 15.33 -4.95
CA VAL A 214 9.85 14.33 -4.32
C VAL A 214 10.35 12.92 -4.67
N ALA A 215 10.24 11.99 -3.72
CA ALA A 215 10.74 10.64 -3.94
C ALA A 215 10.03 9.97 -5.14
N PRO A 216 10.77 9.33 -6.06
CA PRO A 216 10.17 8.42 -7.03
C PRO A 216 9.46 7.26 -6.33
N THR A 217 8.57 6.58 -7.05
CA THR A 217 7.84 5.43 -6.48
C THR A 217 8.81 4.35 -6.00
N VAL A 218 8.66 3.96 -4.73
CA VAL A 218 9.32 2.78 -4.16
C VAL A 218 8.60 1.54 -4.67
N VAL A 219 9.35 0.60 -5.25
CA VAL A 219 8.79 -0.63 -5.83
C VAL A 219 9.34 -1.84 -5.09
N GLY A 220 8.45 -2.59 -4.46
CA GLY A 220 8.77 -3.89 -3.84
C GLY A 220 8.68 -4.99 -4.89
N GLY A 221 9.74 -5.78 -5.06
CA GLY A 221 9.72 -6.96 -5.92
C GLY A 221 8.59 -7.94 -5.55
N SER A 222 8.17 -8.77 -6.50
CA SER A 222 7.17 -9.82 -6.25
C SER A 222 7.74 -10.94 -5.37
N LYS A 223 6.88 -11.89 -4.95
CA LYS A 223 7.33 -13.10 -4.24
C LYS A 223 8.38 -13.88 -5.06
N ASN A 224 8.26 -13.87 -6.40
CA ASN A 224 9.05 -14.71 -7.31
C ASN A 224 10.19 -13.96 -8.02
N HIS A 225 10.18 -12.62 -8.03
CA HIS A 225 11.17 -11.81 -8.75
C HIS A 225 11.47 -10.50 -8.02
N GLY A 226 12.75 -10.14 -7.91
CA GLY A 226 13.21 -8.86 -7.35
C GLY A 226 13.79 -8.98 -5.93
N GLY A 227 14.92 -8.33 -5.72
CA GLY A 227 15.60 -8.20 -4.43
C GLY A 227 15.18 -6.93 -3.68
N ALA A 228 15.87 -6.62 -2.59
CA ALA A 228 15.75 -5.34 -1.92
C ALA A 228 16.45 -4.25 -2.77
N ASP A 229 15.77 -3.74 -3.80
CA ASP A 229 16.17 -2.60 -4.62
C ASP A 229 14.96 -1.67 -4.88
N LEU A 230 15.18 -0.44 -5.35
CA LEU A 230 14.11 0.56 -5.51
C LEU A 230 13.36 0.46 -6.86
N GLY A 231 13.39 -0.71 -7.50
CA GLY A 231 12.54 -1.04 -8.64
C GLY A 231 13.25 -1.33 -9.97
N PRO A 232 12.50 -1.39 -11.08
CA PRO A 232 13.05 -1.68 -12.40
C PRO A 232 13.99 -0.57 -12.90
N THR A 233 14.68 -0.81 -14.00
CA THR A 233 15.68 0.10 -14.60
C THR A 233 15.18 1.56 -14.72
N ARG A 234 13.91 1.77 -15.08
CA ARG A 234 13.34 3.12 -15.18
C ARG A 234 13.26 3.80 -13.81
N SER A 235 12.77 3.11 -12.79
CA SER A 235 12.72 3.63 -11.41
C SER A 235 14.13 3.92 -10.89
N LYS A 236 15.09 3.02 -11.15
CA LYS A 236 16.50 3.22 -10.77
C LYS A 236 17.10 4.49 -11.36
N ARG A 237 16.77 4.83 -12.61
CA ARG A 237 17.19 6.10 -13.23
C ARG A 237 16.60 7.32 -12.52
N GLN A 238 15.32 7.28 -12.17
CA GLN A 238 14.67 8.39 -11.43
C GLN A 238 15.29 8.60 -10.05
N TRP A 239 15.64 7.51 -9.34
CA TRP A 239 16.34 7.61 -8.06
C TRP A 239 17.76 8.16 -8.19
N MET A 240 18.48 7.84 -9.27
CA MET A 240 19.79 8.44 -9.55
C MET A 240 19.69 9.96 -9.79
N GLU A 241 18.59 10.47 -10.34
CA GLU A 241 18.37 11.91 -10.51
C GLU A 241 18.26 12.69 -9.18
N VAL A 242 17.98 11.98 -8.08
CA VAL A 242 17.95 12.54 -6.71
C VAL A 242 19.13 12.02 -5.86
N ALA A 243 20.23 11.64 -6.52
CA ALA A 243 21.45 11.16 -5.86
C ALA A 243 21.22 10.00 -4.88
N VAL A 244 20.42 9.00 -5.29
CA VAL A 244 20.17 7.78 -4.51
C VAL A 244 20.52 6.53 -5.31
N ASN A 245 21.33 5.65 -4.72
CA ASN A 245 21.63 4.34 -5.28
C ASN A 245 20.45 3.38 -5.09
N ALA A 246 19.67 3.23 -6.15
CA ALA A 246 18.49 2.36 -6.19
C ALA A 246 18.79 0.88 -6.50
N HIS A 247 20.05 0.45 -6.56
CA HIS A 247 20.43 -0.94 -6.86
C HIS A 247 20.46 -1.85 -5.63
N GLY A 248 20.19 -1.31 -4.45
CA GLY A 248 20.10 -2.06 -3.21
C GLY A 248 19.64 -1.18 -2.05
N LEU A 249 19.30 -1.80 -0.93
CA LEU A 249 19.10 -1.09 0.34
C LEU A 249 20.35 -1.22 1.23
N GLY A 250 20.73 -0.09 1.83
CA GLY A 250 21.74 -0.01 2.88
C GLY A 250 21.32 -0.78 4.13
N ASN A 251 22.29 -1.33 4.85
CA ASN A 251 22.05 -1.84 6.20
C ASN A 251 22.00 -0.71 7.22
N ASP A 252 22.64 0.41 6.89
CA ASP A 252 22.82 1.56 7.74
C ASP A 252 22.96 2.82 6.86
N VAL A 253 22.90 3.99 7.49
CA VAL A 253 23.15 5.28 6.84
C VAL A 253 24.66 5.44 6.55
N PRO A 254 25.06 6.40 5.68
CA PRO A 254 26.47 6.63 5.39
C PRO A 254 27.28 6.95 6.65
N ASP A 255 28.48 6.37 6.74
CA ASP A 255 29.44 6.68 7.80
C ASP A 255 30.10 8.04 7.55
N ALA A 256 30.80 8.57 8.56
CA ALA A 256 31.40 9.91 8.53
C ALA A 256 32.43 10.13 7.39
N ASP A 257 33.01 9.05 6.87
CA ASP A 257 34.03 9.02 5.82
C ASP A 257 33.48 8.69 4.42
N PHE A 258 32.18 8.41 4.28
CA PHE A 258 31.57 8.24 2.97
C PHE A 258 31.64 9.56 2.19
N VAL A 259 32.23 9.53 0.99
CA VAL A 259 32.38 10.71 0.13
C VAL A 259 31.30 10.71 -0.94
N LEU A 260 30.55 11.81 -1.02
CA LEU A 260 29.58 12.02 -2.10
C LEU A 260 30.29 12.36 -3.41
N ASP A 261 30.18 11.49 -4.42
CA ASP A 261 30.71 11.75 -5.76
C ASP A 261 29.77 11.19 -6.85
N PRO A 262 28.80 11.97 -7.32
CA PRO A 262 27.88 11.55 -8.37
C PRO A 262 28.57 11.17 -9.70
N SER A 263 29.83 11.60 -9.93
CA SER A 263 30.57 11.25 -11.16
C SER A 263 30.94 9.76 -11.22
N LEU A 264 31.01 9.09 -10.06
CA LEU A 264 31.19 7.64 -9.95
C LEU A 264 29.89 6.86 -10.19
N GLY A 265 28.81 7.54 -10.59
CA GLY A 265 27.52 6.93 -10.82
C GLY A 265 26.92 6.37 -9.53
N ARG A 266 26.39 5.14 -9.59
CA ARG A 266 25.65 4.55 -8.46
C ARG A 266 26.52 4.33 -7.22
N ASP A 267 27.83 4.15 -7.39
CA ASP A 267 28.73 3.79 -6.30
C ASP A 267 29.20 5.02 -5.50
N GLY A 268 29.01 6.24 -6.04
CA GLY A 268 29.31 7.49 -5.34
C GLY A 268 28.10 8.20 -4.74
N VAL A 269 26.95 7.53 -4.63
CA VAL A 269 25.73 8.04 -3.98
C VAL A 269 25.16 7.03 -2.99
N PRO A 270 24.52 7.47 -1.89
CA PRO A 270 24.11 6.57 -0.82
C PRO A 270 22.93 5.67 -1.21
N LYS A 271 22.83 4.51 -0.56
CA LYS A 271 21.62 3.67 -0.57
C LYS A 271 20.70 4.10 0.57
N LEU A 272 19.40 3.94 0.40
CA LEU A 272 18.45 4.14 1.50
C LEU A 272 18.44 2.92 2.43
N THR A 273 18.10 3.13 3.71
CA THR A 273 17.74 2.05 4.64
C THR A 273 16.24 1.74 4.57
N VAL A 274 15.81 0.64 5.19
CA VAL A 274 14.36 0.31 5.26
C VAL A 274 13.60 1.38 6.03
N GLU A 275 14.18 1.90 7.09
CA GLU A 275 13.63 2.93 7.96
C GLU A 275 13.43 4.25 7.19
N GLN A 276 14.38 4.62 6.32
CA GLN A 276 14.23 5.79 5.45
C GLN A 276 13.11 5.58 4.42
N VAL A 277 12.96 4.36 3.88
CA VAL A 277 11.84 4.03 2.99
C VAL A 277 10.50 4.09 3.72
N MET A 278 10.44 3.68 5.00
CA MET A 278 9.24 3.81 5.83
C MET A 278 8.83 5.28 5.98
N LYS A 279 9.78 6.19 6.23
CA LYS A 279 9.54 7.64 6.28
C LYS A 279 8.96 8.17 4.97
N LEU A 280 9.50 7.74 3.83
CA LEU A 280 8.99 8.13 2.50
C LEU A 280 7.60 7.55 2.17
N GLN A 281 7.17 6.50 2.87
CA GLN A 281 5.82 5.93 2.80
C GLN A 281 4.89 6.48 3.89
N SER A 282 5.37 7.41 4.72
CA SER A 282 4.65 8.03 5.85
C SER A 282 4.09 7.00 6.85
N LEU A 283 4.82 5.90 7.05
CA LEU A 283 4.58 5.02 8.20
C LEU A 283 5.07 5.73 9.48
N PRO A 284 4.42 5.51 10.64
CA PRO A 284 4.87 6.07 11.91
C PRO A 284 6.32 5.67 12.24
N ASP A 285 7.07 6.58 12.87
CA ASP A 285 8.46 6.34 13.27
C ASP A 285 8.59 5.18 14.29
N ASP A 286 7.54 4.94 15.08
CA ASP A 286 7.44 3.84 16.05
C ASP A 286 6.88 2.54 15.45
N TRP A 287 6.59 2.50 14.14
CA TRP A 287 6.02 1.32 13.50
C TRP A 287 7.07 0.22 13.27
N ILE A 288 6.99 -0.86 14.04
CA ILE A 288 7.97 -1.95 14.02
C ILE A 288 7.70 -2.91 12.85
N VAL A 289 8.61 -3.02 11.88
CA VAL A 289 8.49 -3.96 10.77
C VAL A 289 9.33 -5.21 11.02
N MET A 290 8.68 -6.38 11.08
CA MET A 290 9.28 -7.67 11.43
C MET A 290 9.89 -8.39 10.22
N GLY A 291 10.90 -9.22 10.46
CA GLY A 291 11.58 -10.05 9.46
C GLY A 291 13.00 -9.57 9.09
N GLY A 292 13.65 -10.27 8.17
CA GLY A 292 14.95 -9.85 7.62
C GLY A 292 14.83 -8.66 6.67
N LYS A 293 15.95 -8.01 6.32
CA LYS A 293 15.97 -6.77 5.48
C LYS A 293 15.06 -6.82 4.26
N THR A 294 15.13 -7.90 3.47
CA THR A 294 14.31 -8.05 2.25
C THR A 294 12.82 -8.19 2.56
N ALA A 295 12.46 -8.95 3.60
CA ALA A 295 11.06 -9.12 4.01
C ALA A 295 10.48 -7.80 4.56
N ARG A 296 11.27 -7.06 5.36
CA ARG A 296 10.87 -5.73 5.87
C ARG A 296 10.69 -4.74 4.72
N TYR A 297 11.64 -4.68 3.78
CA TYR A 297 11.56 -3.80 2.62
C TYR A 297 10.32 -4.10 1.75
N LYS A 298 10.04 -5.38 1.47
CA LYS A 298 8.86 -5.78 0.67
C LYS A 298 7.55 -5.31 1.31
N GLN A 299 7.38 -5.54 2.61
CA GLN A 299 6.22 -5.07 3.38
C GLN A 299 6.01 -3.55 3.22
N VAL A 300 7.08 -2.76 3.38
CA VAL A 300 7.00 -1.29 3.30
C VAL A 300 6.74 -0.81 1.88
N ALA A 301 7.44 -1.38 0.88
CA ALA A 301 7.32 -0.94 -0.51
C ALA A 301 5.96 -1.26 -1.15
N GLN A 302 5.29 -2.31 -0.66
CA GLN A 302 3.95 -2.71 -1.10
C GLN A 302 2.82 -2.01 -0.32
N ALA A 303 3.14 -1.26 0.74
CA ALA A 303 2.15 -0.61 1.58
C ALA A 303 1.36 0.49 0.85
N VAL A 304 0.05 0.53 1.04
CA VAL A 304 -0.73 1.74 0.82
C VAL A 304 -0.33 2.76 1.90
N PRO A 305 0.08 3.99 1.55
CA PRO A 305 0.45 4.99 2.55
C PRO A 305 -0.74 5.32 3.46
N PRO A 306 -0.55 5.37 4.79
CA PRO A 306 -1.62 5.69 5.73
C PRO A 306 -2.36 7.00 5.43
N PRO A 307 -1.70 8.12 5.05
CA PRO A 307 -2.42 9.37 4.76
C PRO A 307 -3.40 9.27 3.57
N LEU A 308 -3.05 8.54 2.52
CA LEU A 308 -3.95 8.30 1.39
C LEU A 308 -5.14 7.43 1.81
N ALA A 309 -4.88 6.35 2.55
CA ALA A 309 -5.93 5.46 3.03
C ALA A 309 -6.88 6.18 4.02
N GLU A 310 -6.35 7.07 4.86
CA GLU A 310 -7.14 7.92 5.75
C GLU A 310 -8.03 8.90 4.98
N ALA A 311 -7.49 9.57 3.95
CA ALA A 311 -8.26 10.52 3.15
C ALA A 311 -9.46 9.84 2.45
N VAL A 312 -9.24 8.65 1.88
CA VAL A 312 -10.31 7.86 1.26
C VAL A 312 -11.28 7.33 2.31
N GLY A 313 -10.76 6.79 3.42
CA GLY A 313 -11.56 6.28 4.52
C GLY A 313 -12.50 7.33 5.10
N ARG A 314 -12.05 8.58 5.26
CA ARG A 314 -12.89 9.68 5.77
C ARG A 314 -14.08 9.98 4.86
N GLN A 315 -13.91 9.89 3.54
CA GLN A 315 -15.03 10.06 2.60
C GLN A 315 -16.04 8.91 2.69
N ILE A 316 -15.54 7.67 2.81
CA ILE A 316 -16.41 6.49 3.01
C ILE A 316 -17.18 6.65 4.33
N ALA A 317 -16.49 6.92 5.44
CA ALA A 317 -17.11 7.10 6.76
C ALA A 317 -18.17 8.22 6.76
N ALA A 318 -17.91 9.34 6.08
CA ALA A 318 -18.86 10.45 5.98
C ALA A 318 -20.16 10.06 5.28
N VAL A 319 -20.11 9.15 4.29
CA VAL A 319 -21.30 8.60 3.64
C VAL A 319 -21.99 7.58 4.54
N LEU A 320 -21.22 6.69 5.19
CA LEU A 320 -21.78 5.62 6.02
C LEU A 320 -22.45 6.13 7.30
N ALA A 321 -22.11 7.33 7.77
CA ALA A 321 -22.73 7.98 8.93
C ALA A 321 -24.10 8.63 8.65
N GLN A 322 -24.59 8.59 7.41
CA GLN A 322 -25.84 9.22 6.98
C GLN A 322 -26.95 8.21 6.67
#